data_AF-A0A3D3CNI9-F1
#
_entry.id   AF-A0A3D3CNI9-F1
#
_cell.length_a   1.000
_cell.length_b   1.000
_cell.length_c   1.000
_cell.angle_alpha   90.00
_cell.angle_beta   90.00
_cell.angle_gamma   90.00
#
_symmetry.space_group_name_H-M   'P 1'
#
loop_
_entity.id
_entity.type
_entity.pdbx_description
1 polymer ?
#
loop_
_entity_poly.entity_id
_entity_poly.type
_entity_poly.pdbx_seq_one_letter_code
_entity_poly.pdbx_strand_id
1 'polypeptide(L)' 'MNEYFEALDVLKQALDVDPYNPITRFNIGMAYFLSGNREAAMEEYILLNKIDRDRAENLFEMLYR' A
#
# COMPACT_ATOMS: atom_id res chain seq x y z
N MET A 1 9.47 -16.25 -8.89
CA MET A 1 8.68 -15.17 -9.48
C MET A 1 8.09 -14.41 -8.31
N ASN A 2 8.43 -13.13 -8.13
CA ASN A 2 8.05 -12.38 -6.92
C ASN A 2 6.59 -11.94 -7.07
N GLU A 3 5.67 -12.68 -6.44
CA GLU A 3 4.21 -12.46 -6.44
C GLU A 3 3.82 -11.01 -6.09
N TYR A 4 4.70 -10.30 -5.38
CA TYR A 4 4.54 -8.88 -5.04
C TYR A 4 4.53 -7.94 -6.25
N PHE A 5 5.32 -8.22 -7.30
CA PHE A 5 5.35 -7.37 -8.49
C PHE A 5 4.08 -7.53 -9.33
N GLU A 6 3.58 -8.76 -9.46
CA GLU A 6 2.31 -9.03 -10.14
C GLU A 6 1.14 -8.39 -9.38
N ALA A 7 1.15 -8.46 -8.05
CA ALA A 7 0.16 -7.77 -7.22
C ALA A 7 0.21 -6.24 -7.42
N LEU A 8 1.41 -5.65 -7.46
CA LEU A 8 1.57 -4.22 -7.68
C LEU A 8 1.00 -3.76 -9.03
N ASP A 9 1.20 -4.52 -10.10
CA ASP A 9 0.69 -4.15 -11.43
C ASP A 9 -0.84 -4.14 -11.47
N VAL A 10 -1.49 -5.15 -10.87
CA VAL A 10 -2.96 -5.22 -10.77
C VAL A 10 -3.50 -4.10 -9.88
N LEU A 11 -2.84 -3.84 -8.75
CA LEU A 11 -3.29 -2.81 -7.80
C LEU A 11 -3.10 -1.39 -8.36
N LYS A 12 -2.07 -1.15 -9.17
CA LYS A 12 -1.89 0.13 -9.87
C LYS A 12 -3.02 0.39 -10.88
N GLN A 13 -3.43 -0.63 -11.63
CA GLN A 13 -4.61 -0.50 -12.51
C GLN A 13 -5.89 -0.23 -11.72
N ALA A 14 -6.03 -0.79 -10.52
CA ALA A 14 -7.16 -0.48 -9.64
C ALA A 14 -7.16 0.99 -9.17
N LEU A 15 -5.98 1.59 -8.93
CA LEU A 15 -5.86 3.02 -8.65
C LEU A 15 -6.22 3.91 -9.84
N ASP A 16 -6.05 3.45 -11.08
CA ASP A 16 -6.47 4.20 -12.27
C ASP A 16 -8.00 4.33 -12.34
N VAL A 17 -8.73 3.36 -11.78
CA VAL A 17 -10.20 3.36 -11.71
C VAL A 17 -10.70 4.16 -10.51
N ASP A 18 -10.11 3.94 -9.33
CA ASP A 18 -10.42 4.67 -8.10
C ASP A 18 -9.14 5.10 -7.38
N PRO A 19 -8.66 6.33 -7.66
CA PRO A 19 -7.42 6.84 -7.06
C PRO A 19 -7.49 7.02 -5.54
N TYR A 20 -8.69 7.02 -4.95
CA TYR A 20 -8.89 7.26 -3.53
C TYR A 20 -9.33 6.00 -2.78
N ASN A 21 -9.24 4.83 -3.40
CA ASN A 21 -9.61 3.58 -2.77
C ASN A 21 -8.66 3.23 -1.61
N PRO A 22 -9.11 3.28 -0.34
CA PRO A 22 -8.22 3.04 0.80
C PRO A 22 -7.74 1.58 0.88
N ILE A 23 -8.54 0.63 0.38
CA ILE A 23 -8.17 -0.80 0.37
C ILE A 23 -7.04 -1.03 -0.64
N THR A 24 -7.15 -0.45 -1.83
CA THR A 24 -6.13 -0.59 -2.88
C THR A 24 -4.80 0.00 -2.42
N ARG A 25 -4.82 1.21 -1.83
CA ARG A 25 -3.61 1.84 -1.27
C ARG A 25 -2.97 1.03 -0.15
N PHE A 26 -3.78 0.49 0.77
CA PHE A 26 -3.30 -0.41 1.81
C PHE A 26 -2.59 -1.63 1.21
N ASN A 27 -3.19 -2.28 0.21
CA ASN A 27 -2.63 -3.46 -0.44
C ASN A 27 -1.33 -3.16 -1.20
N ILE A 28 -1.19 -1.98 -1.81
CA ILE A 28 0.07 -1.54 -2.44
C ILE A 28 1.15 -1.33 -1.38
N GLY A 29 0.82 -0.65 -0.28
CA GLY A 29 1.72 -0.49 0.86
C GLY A 29 2.20 -1.83 1.42
N MET A 30 1.29 -2.80 1.55
CA MET A 30 1.61 -4.17 1.95
C MET A 30 2.52 -4.88 0.95
N ALA A 31 2.24 -4.77 -0.35
CA ALA A 31 3.07 -5.39 -1.38
C ALA A 31 4.50 -4.83 -1.37
N TYR A 32 4.66 -3.50 -1.21
CA TYR A 32 5.97 -2.87 -1.06
C TYR A 32 6.68 -3.28 0.23
N PHE A 33 5.95 -3.37 1.36
CA PHE A 33 6.51 -3.84 2.62
C PHE A 33 7.04 -5.27 2.51
N LEU A 34 6.23 -6.18 1.95
CA LEU A 34 6.59 -7.59 1.78
C LEU A 34 7.71 -7.78 0.75
N SER A 35 7.82 -6.89 -0.24
CA SER A 35 8.96 -6.88 -1.18
C SER A 35 10.23 -6.26 -0.59
N GLY A 36 10.22 -5.83 0.67
CA GLY A 36 11.35 -5.18 1.35
C GLY A 36 11.53 -3.69 1.02
N ASN A 37 10.65 -3.10 0.20
CA ASN A 37 10.68 -1.69 -0.14
C ASN A 37 9.89 -0.87 0.90
N ARG A 38 10.51 -0.68 2.07
CA ARG A 38 9.90 0.08 3.18
C ARG A 38 9.68 1.56 2.84
N GLU A 39 10.50 2.15 1.97
CA GLU A 39 10.35 3.55 1.53
C GLU A 39 9.03 3.74 0.75
N ALA A 40 8.78 2.91 -0.26
CA ALA A 40 7.53 2.99 -1.04
C ALA A 40 6.30 2.62 -0.20
N ALA A 41 6.42 1.70 0.76
CA ALA A 41 5.35 1.39 1.69
C ALA A 41 5.00 2.58 2.60
N MET A 42 6.00 3.36 3.02
CA MET A 42 5.81 4.59 3.81
C MET A 42 5.10 5.68 3.00
N GLU A 43 5.38 5.80 1.69
CA GLU A 43 4.65 6.72 0.82
C GLU A 43 3.15 6.39 0.77
N GLU A 44 2.81 5.10 0.62
CA GLU A 44 1.41 4.67 0.66
C GLU A 44 0.76 4.91 2.03
N TYR A 45 1.49 4.75 3.13
CA TYR A 45 1.00 5.16 4.46
C TYR A 45 0.62 6.64 4.50
N ILE A 46 1.46 7.54 3.98
CA ILE A 46 1.20 9.00 4.00
C ILE A 46 -0.06 9.33 3.18
N LEU A 47 -0.25 8.66 2.05
CA LEU A 47 -1.43 8.84 1.19
C LEU A 47 -2.68 8.25 1.83
N LEU A 48 -2.58 7.04 2.38
CA LEU A 48 -3.66 6.35 3.05
C LEU A 48 -4.13 7.09 4.30
N ASN A 49 -3.22 7.69 5.07
CA ASN A 49 -3.55 8.46 6.27
C ASN A 49 -4.44 9.69 6.00
N LYS A 50 -4.45 10.19 4.76
CA LYS A 50 -5.34 11.28 4.33
C LYS A 50 -6.75 10.81 3.97
N ILE A 51 -6.94 9.51 3.75
CA ILE A 51 -8.16 8.91 3.21
C ILE A 51 -8.83 8.04 4.28
N ASP A 52 -8.05 7.18 4.92
CA ASP A 52 -8.47 6.21 5.92
C ASP A 52 -7.36 6.02 6.95
N ARG A 53 -7.54 6.70 8.10
CA ARG A 53 -6.57 6.72 9.18
C ARG A 53 -6.40 5.35 9.85
N ASP A 54 -7.48 4.58 9.99
CA ASP A 54 -7.45 3.30 10.68
C ASP A 54 -6.59 2.28 9.89
N ARG A 55 -6.74 2.26 8.56
CA ARG A 55 -5.89 1.42 7.69
C ARG A 55 -4.46 1.93 7.63
N ALA A 56 -4.25 3.25 7.66
CA ALA A 56 -2.91 3.80 7.70
C ALA A 56 -2.18 3.41 8.99
N GLU A 57 -2.85 3.44 10.13
CA GLU A 57 -2.29 3.03 11.42
C GLU A 57 -1.90 1.54 11.38
N ASN A 58 -2.76 0.67 10.85
CA ASN A 58 -2.43 -0.74 10.64
C ASN A 58 -1.18 -0.95 9.76
N LEU A 59 -1.07 -0.20 8.65
CA LEU A 59 0.11 -0.29 7.77
C LEU A 59 1.37 0.22 8.48
N PHE A 60 1.26 1.30 9.25
CA PHE A 60 2.35 1.86 10.04
C PHE A 60 2.83 0.87 11.11
N GLU A 61 1.93 0.21 11.83
CA GLU A 61 2.31 -0.81 12.81
C GLU A 61 3.12 -1.95 12.17
N MET A 62 2.78 -2.37 10.95
CA MET A 62 3.54 -3.39 10.23
C MET A 62 4.93 -2.87 9.80
N LEU A 63 5.03 -1.59 9.42
CA LEU A 63 6.29 -0.96 9.06
C LEU A 63 7.26 -0.78 10.23
N TYR A 64 6.80 -0.79 11.48
CA TYR A 64 7.66 -0.56 12.66
C TYR A 64 7.74 -1.74 13.63
N ARG A 65 7.10 -2.86 13.29
CA ARG A 65 7.44 -4.18 13.83
C ARG A 65 8.71 -4.74 13.19
#